data_AF-A0A192H1V2-F1
#
_entry.id   AF-A0A192H1V2-F1
#
_cell.length_a   1.000
_cell.length_b   1.000
_cell.length_c   1.000
_cell.angle_alpha   90.00
_cell.angle_beta   90.00
_cell.angle_gamma   90.00
#
_symmetry.space_group_name_H-M   'P 1'
#
loop_
_entity.id
_entity.type
_entity.pdbx_description
1 polymer ?
#
loop_
_entity_poly.entity_id
_entity_poly.type
_entity_poly.pdbx_seq_one_letter_code
_entity_poly.pdbx_strand_id
1 'polypeptide(L)'
;MQNFRINFTNKVRTDRVVIGYTATTRTQDGRQRIIYHGEQDYYRDVVPLIFLESGAAAVEAIGQVIKGIDTDYVLSEVIFAVPQNTAILTVPSFMSFTRYLTDNGYLSRVLTHATAEGQIVDTKFSQELRLG
;
A
#
# COMPACT_ATOMS: atom_id res chain seq x y z
N MET A 1 -17.83 10.15 -0.78
CA MET A 1 -16.68 9.23 -0.83
C MET A 1 -16.45 8.62 0.54
N GLN A 2 -16.11 7.34 0.59
CA GLN A 2 -15.88 6.57 1.81
C GLN A 2 -14.38 6.29 1.98
N ASN A 3 -13.84 6.61 3.15
CA ASN A 3 -12.42 6.36 3.42
C ASN A 3 -12.16 4.86 3.60
N PHE A 4 -11.02 4.39 3.10
CA PHE A 4 -10.52 3.06 3.39
C PHE A 4 -9.03 3.08 3.70
N ARG A 5 -8.57 2.01 4.33
CA ARG A 5 -7.16 1.80 4.68
C ARG A 5 -6.68 0.45 4.17
N ILE A 6 -5.40 0.37 3.83
CA ILE A 6 -4.73 -0.87 3.42
C ILE A 6 -3.82 -1.33 4.54
N ASN A 7 -3.89 -2.61 4.91
CA ASN A 7 -3.01 -3.23 5.89
C ASN A 7 -2.16 -4.31 5.22
N PHE A 8 -0.85 -4.17 5.25
CA PHE A 8 0.09 -5.16 4.74
C PHE A 8 0.48 -6.19 5.81
N THR A 9 0.71 -7.44 5.41
CA THR A 9 1.02 -8.60 6.28
C THR A 9 2.31 -9.33 5.86
N ASN A 10 3.17 -8.66 5.10
CA ASN A 10 4.37 -9.17 4.42
C ASN A 10 5.10 -10.32 5.15
N LYS A 11 5.48 -11.36 4.39
CA LYS A 11 6.26 -12.51 4.88
C LYS A 11 7.51 -12.69 4.01
N VAL A 12 8.68 -12.65 4.62
CA VAL A 12 9.95 -12.94 3.95
C VAL A 12 10.34 -14.39 4.25
N ARG A 13 10.51 -15.21 3.20
CA ARG A 13 10.96 -16.60 3.29
C ARG A 13 12.31 -16.74 2.58
N THR A 14 12.93 -17.92 2.71
CA THR A 14 14.23 -18.21 2.11
C THR A 14 14.19 -18.10 0.58
N ASP A 15 13.13 -18.61 -0.05
CA ASP A 15 12.94 -18.73 -1.49
C ASP A 15 12.06 -17.63 -2.10
N ARG A 16 11.13 -17.07 -1.32
CA ARG A 16 10.16 -16.07 -1.79
C ARG A 16 9.83 -14.98 -0.77
N VAL A 17 9.31 -13.88 -1.28
CA VAL A 17 8.67 -12.82 -0.50
C VAL A 17 7.19 -12.80 -0.84
N VAL A 18 6.34 -12.81 0.18
CA VAL A 18 4.88 -12.73 0.04
C VAL A 18 4.43 -11.37 0.53
N ILE A 19 3.82 -10.56 -0.33
CA ILE A 19 3.20 -9.28 0.03
C ILE A 19 1.70 -9.52 0.12
N GLY A 20 1.20 -9.74 1.34
CA GLY A 20 -0.23 -9.85 1.62
C GLY A 20 -0.80 -8.49 2.02
N TYR A 21 -2.04 -8.21 1.61
CA TYR A 21 -2.71 -6.95 1.93
C TYR A 21 -4.22 -7.08 2.02
N THR A 22 -4.80 -6.30 2.94
CA THR A 22 -6.25 -6.23 3.16
C THR A 22 -6.69 -4.78 3.21
N ALA A 23 -7.59 -4.39 2.31
CA ALA A 23 -8.26 -3.10 2.33
C ALA A 23 -9.54 -3.17 3.15
N THR A 24 -9.72 -2.22 4.05
CA THR A 24 -10.88 -2.16 4.93
C THR A 24 -11.45 -0.76 5.03
N THR A 25 -12.76 -0.67 5.18
CA THR A 25 -13.49 0.58 5.42
C THR A 25 -14.29 0.49 6.72
N ARG A 26 -14.74 1.63 7.25
CA ARG A 26 -15.73 1.68 8.33
C ARG A 26 -17.12 1.94 7.75
N THR A 27 -18.08 1.08 8.10
CA THR A 27 -19.50 1.26 7.78
C THR A 27 -20.14 2.32 8.68
N GLN A 28 -21.36 2.76 8.33
CA GLN A 28 -22.07 3.81 9.09
C GLN A 28 -22.35 3.43 10.55
N ASP A 29 -22.47 2.13 10.85
CA ASP A 29 -22.62 1.58 12.19
C ASP A 29 -21.27 1.42 12.94
N GLY A 30 -20.18 1.94 12.38
CA GLY A 30 -18.84 1.92 12.96
C GLY A 30 -18.07 0.60 12.81
N ARG A 31 -18.66 -0.43 12.19
CA ARG A 31 -17.99 -1.73 12.00
C ARG A 31 -16.93 -1.66 10.90
N GLN A 32 -15.88 -2.45 11.04
CA GLN A 32 -14.86 -2.60 10.00
C GLN A 32 -15.33 -3.65 8.98
N ARG A 33 -15.31 -3.30 7.70
CA ARG A 33 -15.64 -4.19 6.57
C ARG A 33 -14.42 -4.36 5.68
N ILE A 34 -14.12 -5.60 5.31
CA ILE A 34 -13.13 -5.91 4.26
C ILE A 34 -13.78 -5.62 2.91
N ILE A 35 -13.10 -4.85 2.07
CA ILE A 35 -13.56 -4.48 0.73
C ILE A 35 -12.62 -4.97 -0.37
N TYR A 36 -11.39 -5.33 -0.03
CA TYR A 36 -10.43 -5.93 -0.94
C TYR A 36 -9.43 -6.76 -0.13
N HIS A 37 -8.99 -7.88 -0.68
CA HIS A 37 -7.88 -8.68 -0.15
C HIS A 37 -7.09 -9.25 -1.31
N GLY A 38 -5.78 -9.33 -1.16
CA GLY A 38 -4.91 -9.99 -2.14
C GLY A 38 -3.56 -10.34 -1.56
N GLU A 39 -2.83 -11.14 -2.31
CA GLU A 39 -1.45 -11.52 -2.03
C GLU A 39 -0.66 -11.54 -3.33
N GLN A 40 0.62 -11.16 -3.26
CA GLN A 40 1.57 -11.23 -4.36
C GLN A 40 2.79 -12.03 -3.92
N ASP A 41 3.12 -13.07 -4.67
CA ASP A 41 4.27 -13.94 -4.44
C ASP A 41 5.42 -13.59 -5.38
N TYR A 42 6.58 -13.31 -4.79
CA TYR A 42 7.80 -12.94 -5.49
C TYR A 42 8.91 -13.95 -5.20
N TYR A 43 9.28 -14.76 -6.21
CA TYR A 43 10.38 -15.71 -6.10
C TYR A 43 11.73 -14.99 -6.20
N ARG A 44 12.60 -15.19 -5.21
CA ARG A 44 13.83 -14.40 -5.02
C ARG A 44 14.93 -14.70 -6.05
N ASP A 45 14.84 -15.82 -6.73
CA ASP A 45 15.72 -16.25 -7.82
C ASP A 45 15.33 -15.66 -9.18
N VAL A 46 14.11 -15.13 -9.30
CA VAL A 46 13.57 -14.58 -10.56
C VAL A 46 13.37 -13.06 -10.47
N VAL A 47 12.85 -12.57 -9.35
CA VAL A 47 12.46 -11.16 -9.19
C VAL A 47 13.69 -10.30 -8.89
N PRO A 48 13.90 -9.17 -9.60
CA PRO A 48 15.00 -8.27 -9.32
C PRO A 48 14.96 -7.79 -7.86
N LEU A 49 16.05 -8.02 -7.12
CA LEU A 49 16.10 -7.70 -5.68
C LEU A 49 15.79 -6.22 -5.40
N ILE A 50 16.26 -5.31 -6.27
CA ILE A 50 16.00 -3.87 -6.18
C ILE A 50 14.50 -3.52 -6.17
N PHE A 51 13.65 -4.32 -6.80
CA PHE A 51 12.20 -4.11 -6.81
C PHE A 51 11.58 -4.34 -5.42
N LEU A 52 12.12 -5.31 -4.66
CA LEU A 52 11.71 -5.62 -3.30
C LEU A 52 12.34 -4.64 -2.29
N GLU A 53 13.63 -4.32 -2.46
CA GLU A 53 14.40 -3.43 -1.58
C GLU A 53 13.97 -1.96 -1.64
N SER A 54 13.43 -1.51 -2.78
CA SER A 54 12.94 -0.13 -2.95
C SER A 54 11.52 0.09 -2.42
N GLY A 55 10.81 -0.98 -2.06
CA GLY A 55 9.40 -0.94 -1.71
C GLY A 55 8.46 -0.77 -2.91
N ALA A 56 8.97 -0.81 -4.15
CA ALA A 56 8.16 -0.75 -5.36
C ALA A 56 7.10 -1.85 -5.43
N ALA A 57 7.42 -3.05 -4.93
CA ALA A 57 6.47 -4.15 -4.82
C ALA A 57 5.22 -3.80 -3.98
N ALA A 58 5.38 -3.03 -2.90
CA ALA A 58 4.23 -2.58 -2.11
C ALA A 58 3.47 -1.43 -2.80
N VAL A 59 4.15 -0.55 -3.54
CA VAL A 59 3.49 0.49 -4.34
C VAL A 59 2.62 -0.12 -5.44
N GLU A 60 3.11 -1.14 -6.13
CA GLU A 60 2.33 -1.89 -7.11
C GLU A 60 1.10 -2.54 -6.47
N ALA A 61 1.25 -3.17 -5.30
CA ALA A 61 0.13 -3.70 -4.55
C ALA A 61 -0.91 -2.63 -4.19
N ILE A 62 -0.51 -1.44 -3.74
CA ILE A 62 -1.42 -0.30 -3.49
C ILE A 62 -2.14 0.08 -4.79
N GLY A 63 -1.41 0.16 -5.90
CA GLY A 63 -1.98 0.44 -7.22
C GLY A 63 -3.04 -0.56 -7.64
N GLN A 64 -2.80 -1.86 -7.42
CA GLN A 64 -3.79 -2.92 -7.69
C GLN A 64 -5.05 -2.75 -6.85
N VAL A 65 -4.89 -2.42 -5.55
CA VAL A 65 -6.03 -2.14 -4.67
C VAL A 65 -6.82 -0.92 -5.16
N ILE A 66 -6.15 0.17 -5.53
CA ILE A 66 -6.79 1.39 -6.04
C ILE A 66 -7.57 1.11 -7.34
N LYS A 67 -6.99 0.31 -8.24
CA LYS A 67 -7.63 -0.12 -9.50
C LYS A 67 -8.84 -1.02 -9.27
N GLY A 68 -8.76 -1.91 -8.27
CA GLY A 68 -9.78 -2.92 -8.01
C GLY A 68 -10.94 -2.48 -7.13
N ILE A 69 -10.90 -1.28 -6.56
CA ILE A 69 -11.97 -0.72 -5.72
C ILE A 69 -12.71 0.39 -6.48
N ASP A 70 -14.02 0.50 -6.26
CA ASP A 70 -14.89 1.54 -6.83
C ASP A 70 -14.39 2.98 -6.56
N THR A 71 -14.67 3.89 -7.50
CA THR A 71 -14.35 5.31 -7.43
C THR A 71 -14.89 6.05 -6.20
N ASP A 72 -15.94 5.53 -5.56
CA ASP A 72 -16.51 6.11 -4.35
C ASP A 72 -15.64 5.96 -3.09
N TYR A 73 -14.56 5.17 -3.17
CA TYR A 73 -13.62 4.95 -2.07
C TYR A 73 -12.34 5.78 -2.21
N VAL A 74 -11.82 6.30 -1.09
CA VAL A 74 -10.58 7.08 -1.05
C VAL A 74 -9.60 6.50 -0.03
N LEU A 75 -8.36 6.31 -0.45
CA LEU A 75 -7.31 5.76 0.42
C LEU A 75 -6.85 6.81 1.43
N SER A 76 -7.19 6.59 2.70
CA SER A 76 -6.82 7.50 3.79
C SER A 76 -5.55 7.09 4.53
N GLU A 77 -5.23 5.80 4.55
CA GLU A 77 -4.10 5.26 5.32
C GLU A 77 -3.56 3.96 4.73
N VAL A 78 -2.23 3.82 4.75
CA VAL A 78 -1.52 2.58 4.46
C VAL A 78 -0.71 2.18 5.69
N ILE A 79 -0.96 0.98 6.17
CA ILE A 79 -0.31 0.39 7.34
C ILE A 79 0.60 -0.73 6.85
N PHE A 80 1.90 -0.55 7.01
CA PHE A 80 2.90 -1.54 6.63
C PHE A 80 3.28 -2.41 7.82
N ALA A 81 3.31 -3.73 7.63
CA ALA A 81 4.02 -4.60 8.55
C ALA A 81 5.53 -4.35 8.41
N VAL A 82 6.21 -4.07 9.52
CA VAL A 82 7.67 -3.92 9.55
C VAL A 82 8.29 -5.22 9.02
N PRO A 83 9.08 -5.18 7.94
CA PRO A 83 9.70 -6.38 7.38
C PRO A 83 10.67 -7.01 8.39
N GLN A 84 10.64 -8.34 8.49
CA GLN A 84 11.57 -9.10 9.34
C GLN A 84 13.03 -8.97 8.88
N ASN A 85 13.24 -8.69 7.59
CA ASN A 85 14.55 -8.47 7.00
C ASN A 85 14.49 -7.34 5.97
N THR A 86 14.94 -6.15 6.38
CA THR A 86 14.95 -4.94 5.54
C THR A 86 16.00 -4.96 4.43
N ALA A 87 16.96 -5.90 4.46
CA ALA A 87 17.89 -6.12 3.35
C ALA A 87 17.25 -6.94 2.22
N ILE A 88 16.02 -7.44 2.38
CA ILE A 88 15.29 -8.19 1.36
C ILE A 88 14.02 -7.45 0.93
N LEU A 89 13.30 -6.86 1.89
CA LEU A 89 12.04 -6.17 1.64
C LEU A 89 11.99 -4.90 2.46
N THR A 90 11.70 -3.78 1.81
CA THR A 90 11.51 -2.49 2.47
C THR A 90 10.13 -1.93 2.14
N VAL A 91 9.64 -1.00 2.96
CA VAL A 91 8.41 -0.25 2.69
C VAL A 91 8.73 0.97 1.82
N PRO A 92 7.83 1.39 0.93
CA PRO A 92 8.10 2.49 0.02
C PRO A 92 8.21 3.82 0.76
N SER A 93 9.04 4.71 0.22
CA SER A 93 9.05 6.10 0.66
C SER A 93 7.74 6.79 0.28
N PHE A 94 7.36 7.82 1.06
CA PHE A 94 6.20 8.63 0.72
C PHE A 94 6.35 9.31 -0.66
N MET A 95 7.57 9.75 -1.00
CA MET A 95 7.87 10.37 -2.30
C MET A 95 7.67 9.40 -3.47
N SER A 96 8.12 8.15 -3.36
CA SER A 96 7.93 7.15 -4.41
C SER A 96 6.46 6.79 -4.59
N PHE A 97 5.70 6.74 -3.50
CA PHE A 97 4.25 6.57 -3.55
C PHE A 97 3.56 7.74 -4.26
N THR A 98 3.83 8.99 -3.85
CA THR A 98 3.26 10.18 -4.47
C THR A 98 3.57 10.25 -5.96
N ARG A 99 4.82 10.00 -6.35
CA ARG A 99 5.22 9.94 -7.77
C ARG A 99 4.41 8.89 -8.53
N TYR A 100 4.29 7.67 -7.99
CA TYR A 100 3.51 6.62 -8.62
C TYR A 100 2.04 7.02 -8.82
N LEU A 101 1.43 7.67 -7.83
CA LEU A 101 0.05 8.16 -7.95
C LEU A 101 -0.08 9.21 -9.06
N THR A 102 0.86 10.15 -9.15
CA THR A 102 0.87 11.18 -10.20
C THR A 102 1.03 10.54 -11.58
N ASP A 103 2.04 9.68 -11.74
CA ASP A 103 2.38 9.05 -13.03
C ASP A 103 1.24 8.15 -13.56
N ASN A 104 0.42 7.59 -12.67
CA ASN A 104 -0.70 6.71 -13.02
C ASN A 104 -2.09 7.37 -12.91
N GLY A 105 -2.17 8.68 -12.63
CA GLY A 105 -3.44 9.39 -12.55
C GLY A 105 -4.34 8.99 -11.37
N TYR A 106 -3.76 8.60 -10.23
CA TYR A 106 -4.48 8.13 -9.03
C TYR A 106 -4.63 9.18 -7.92
N LEU A 107 -4.29 10.44 -8.15
CA LEU A 107 -4.44 11.50 -7.14
C LEU A 107 -5.89 11.66 -6.66
N SER A 108 -6.89 11.43 -7.52
CA SER A 108 -8.32 11.45 -7.14
C SER A 108 -8.77 10.25 -6.29
N ARG A 109 -7.91 9.25 -6.11
CA ARG A 109 -8.19 8.00 -5.38
C ARG A 109 -7.61 8.01 -3.95
N VAL A 110 -6.95 9.10 -3.58
CA VAL A 110 -6.27 9.27 -2.29
C VAL A 110 -6.67 10.58 -1.62
N LEU A 111 -6.41 10.73 -0.32
CA LEU A 111 -6.62 12.01 0.34
C LEU A 111 -5.60 13.02 -0.18
N THR A 112 -6.07 14.20 -0.57
CA THR A 112 -5.23 15.31 -1.01
C THR A 112 -5.79 16.64 -0.57
N HIS A 113 -4.94 17.65 -0.45
CA HIS A 113 -5.33 19.06 -0.39
C HIS A 113 -4.63 19.87 -1.49
N ALA A 114 -5.26 20.95 -1.91
CA ALA A 114 -4.70 21.88 -2.89
C ALA A 114 -3.81 22.91 -2.20
N THR A 115 -2.69 23.23 -2.83
CA THR A 115 -1.78 24.33 -2.48
C THR A 115 -1.52 25.20 -3.70
N ALA A 116 -0.78 26.30 -3.51
CA ALA A 116 -0.37 27.16 -4.62
C ALA A 116 0.52 26.43 -5.66
N GLU A 117 1.15 25.31 -5.28
CA GLU A 117 2.10 24.56 -6.10
C GLU A 117 1.48 23.29 -6.72
N GLY A 118 0.26 22.90 -6.31
CA GLY A 118 -0.43 21.72 -6.84
C GLY A 118 -1.26 20.96 -5.80
N GLN A 119 -1.52 19.68 -6.06
CA GLN A 119 -2.14 18.78 -5.08
C GLN A 119 -1.07 18.07 -4.26
N ILE A 120 -1.23 18.08 -2.93
CA ILE A 120 -0.38 17.34 -1.98
C ILE A 120 -1.17 16.14 -1.45
N VAL A 121 -0.50 14.99 -1.38
CA VAL A 121 -1.08 13.74 -0.83
C VAL A 121 -1.06 13.76 0.69
N ASP A 122 -2.20 13.45 1.31
CA ASP A 122 -2.42 13.41 2.76
C ASP A 122 -2.63 11.99 3.31
N THR A 123 -2.58 10.97 2.46
CA THR A 123 -2.67 9.57 2.88
C THR A 123 -1.60 9.26 3.94
N LYS A 124 -2.01 8.73 5.08
CA LYS A 124 -1.10 8.43 6.18
C LYS A 124 -0.32 7.15 5.90
N PHE A 125 0.98 7.18 6.18
CA PHE A 125 1.84 5.99 6.15
C PHE A 125 2.22 5.64 7.59
N SER A 126 1.77 4.47 8.03
CA SER A 126 2.01 3.94 9.37
C SER A 126 2.79 2.63 9.26
N GLN A 127 3.66 2.34 10.22
CA GLN A 127 4.31 1.04 10.33
C GLN A 127 3.91 0.37 11.65
N GLU A 128 3.57 -0.91 11.59
CA GLU A 128 3.21 -1.71 12.75
C GLU A 128 4.21 -2.86 12.91
N LEU A 129 4.76 -2.97 14.13
CA LEU A 129 5.50 -4.16 14.52
C LEU A 129 4.50 -5.30 14.71
N ARG A 130 4.63 -6.36 13.93
CA ARG A 130 3.82 -7.57 14.10
C ARG A 130 4.69 -8.67 14.68
N LEU A 131 4.37 -9.06 15.90
CA LEU A 131 4.91 -10.28 16.51
C LEU A 131 4.23 -11.44 15.78
N GLY A 132 4.95 -12.05 14.84
CA GLY A 132 4.49 -13.21 14.07
C GLY A 132 4.50 -14.48 14.89
#